data_AF-A0A661URU0-F1
#
_entry.id   AF-A0A661URU0-F1
#
_cell.length_a   1.000
_cell.length_b   1.000
_cell.length_c   1.000
_cell.angle_alpha   90.00
_cell.angle_beta   90.00
_cell.angle_gamma   90.00
#
_symmetry.space_group_name_H-M   'P 1'
#
loop_
_entity.id
_entity.type
_entity.pdbx_description
1 polymer ?
#
loop_
_entity_poly.entity_id
_entity_poly.type
_entity_poly.pdbx_seq_one_letter_code
_entity_poly.pdbx_strand_id
1 'polypeptide(L)' 'GNADCLVFPFLEVANVFYKSLTYFAHADMATAIVGTKVPTTLSSRSDTVRNKLYSLAFACLRADKELQNNIEIEDI' A
#
# COMPACT_ATOMS: atom_id res chain seq x y z
N GLY A 1 15.46 -1.41 -16.09
CA GLY A 1 15.33 -2.83 -15.71
C GLY A 1 15.64 -3.10 -14.24
N ASN A 2 15.64 -2.08 -13.37
CA ASN A 2 15.79 -2.21 -11.93
C ASN A 2 15.02 -1.06 -11.28
N ALA A 3 13.69 -1.10 -11.38
CA ALA A 3 12.83 -0.03 -10.89
C ALA A 3 12.14 -0.47 -9.61
N ASP A 4 12.23 0.36 -8.56
CA ASP A 4 11.54 0.12 -7.28
C ASP A 4 10.10 0.65 -7.28
N CYS A 5 9.79 1.62 -8.16
CA CYS A 5 8.48 2.26 -8.25
C CYS A 5 8.04 2.43 -9.70
N LEU A 6 6.74 2.22 -9.94
CA LEU A 6 6.08 2.41 -11.23
C LEU A 6 4.98 3.47 -11.08
N VAL A 7 5.04 4.50 -11.93
CA VAL A 7 3.99 5.53 -12.00
C VAL A 7 3.18 5.28 -13.27
N PHE A 8 1.86 5.18 -13.10
CA PHE A 8 0.94 4.93 -14.21
C PHE A 8 0.30 6.23 -14.68
N PRO A 9 0.07 6.40 -16.00
CA PRO A 9 -0.53 7.61 -16.54
C PRO A 9 -2.03 7.74 -16.23
N PHE A 10 -2.71 6.61 -16.01
CA PHE A 10 -4.15 6.54 -15.75
C PHE A 10 -4.48 5.43 -14.74
N LEU A 11 -5.59 5.59 -14.02
CA LEU A 11 -6.04 4.66 -12.99
C LEU A 11 -6.39 3.28 -13.57
N GLU A 12 -6.96 3.25 -14.76
CA GLU A 12 -7.36 2.03 -15.46
C GLU A 12 -6.14 1.16 -15.74
N VAL A 13 -5.03 1.76 -16.17
CA VAL A 13 -3.78 1.04 -16.44
C VAL A 13 -3.18 0.50 -15.14
N ALA A 14 -3.15 1.31 -14.07
CA ALA A 14 -2.70 0.87 -12.76
C ALA A 14 -3.52 -0.30 -12.21
N ASN A 15 -4.85 -0.24 -12.36
CA ASN A 15 -5.77 -1.27 -11.88
C ASN A 15 -5.64 -2.57 -12.68
N VAL A 16 -5.50 -2.48 -14.01
CA VAL A 16 -5.22 -3.65 -14.86
C VAL A 16 -3.91 -4.29 -14.45
N PHE A 17 -2.86 -3.51 -14.21
CA PHE A 17 -1.58 -4.03 -13.74
C PHE A 17 -1.69 -4.70 -12.37
N TYR A 18 -2.30 -4.03 -11.37
CA TYR A 18 -2.54 -4.57 -10.04
C TYR A 18 -3.29 -5.92 -10.07
N LYS A 19 -4.37 -6.00 -10.85
CA LYS A 19 -5.14 -7.24 -11.02
C LYS A 19 -4.35 -8.32 -11.76
N SER A 20 -3.57 -7.95 -12.76
CA SER A 20 -2.75 -8.90 -13.50
C SER A 20 -1.69 -9.55 -12.61
N LEU A 21 -1.06 -8.77 -11.72
CA LEU A 21 -0.16 -9.30 -10.69
C LEU A 21 -0.88 -10.26 -9.74
N THR A 22 -2.07 -9.88 -9.27
CA THR A 22 -2.85 -10.70 -8.35
C THR A 22 -3.32 -12.03 -8.99
N TYR A 23 -3.85 -11.99 -10.20
CA TYR A 23 -4.49 -13.16 -10.83
C TYR A 23 -3.54 -14.02 -11.66
N PHE A 24 -2.60 -13.43 -12.38
CA PHE A 24 -1.71 -14.16 -13.30
C PHE A 24 -0.33 -14.40 -12.72
N ALA A 25 0.20 -13.45 -11.95
CA ALA A 25 1.50 -13.63 -11.28
C ALA A 25 1.36 -14.20 -9.86
N HIS A 26 0.13 -14.35 -9.35
CA HIS A 26 -0.15 -14.77 -7.98
C HIS A 26 0.65 -13.99 -6.93
N ALA A 27 0.90 -12.71 -7.20
CA ALA A 27 1.65 -11.85 -6.30
C ALA A 27 0.78 -11.48 -5.10
N ASP A 28 1.40 -11.55 -3.93
CA ASP A 28 0.83 -10.99 -2.71
C ASP A 28 0.97 -9.48 -2.73
N MET A 29 -0.12 -8.78 -2.45
CA MET A 29 -0.18 -7.33 -2.58
C MET A 29 -0.66 -6.68 -1.30
N ALA A 30 -0.13 -5.49 -1.01
CA ALA A 30 -0.63 -4.59 0.01
C ALA A 30 -0.98 -3.24 -0.63
N THR A 31 -2.04 -2.61 -0.12
CA THR A 31 -2.55 -1.33 -0.62
C THR A 31 -2.50 -0.28 0.49
N ALA A 32 -2.15 0.93 0.13
CA ALA A 32 -2.21 2.09 1.01
C ALA A 32 -2.66 3.32 0.23
N ILE A 33 -3.40 4.19 0.90
CA ILE A 33 -3.68 5.53 0.43
C ILE A 33 -2.64 6.44 1.08
N VAL A 34 -1.96 7.23 0.25
CA VAL A 34 -0.94 8.19 0.68
C VAL A 34 -1.48 9.61 0.59
N GLY A 35 -0.92 10.53 1.38
CA GLY A 35 -1.36 11.93 1.45
C GLY A 35 -2.53 12.19 2.42
N THR A 36 -3.02 11.15 3.09
CA THR A 36 -4.00 11.28 4.19
C THR A 36 -3.32 11.70 5.49
N LYS A 37 -4.10 12.25 6.45
CA LYS A 37 -3.59 12.65 7.77
C LYS A 37 -3.18 11.47 8.67
N VAL A 38 -3.73 10.29 8.41
CA VAL A 38 -3.48 9.07 9.16
C VAL A 38 -3.33 7.89 8.19
N PRO A 39 -2.65 6.80 8.58
CA PRO A 39 -2.49 5.62 7.73
C PRO A 39 -3.84 5.07 7.33
N THR A 40 -4.06 4.99 6.02
CA THR A 40 -5.34 4.56 5.46
C THR A 40 -5.08 3.50 4.40
N THR A 41 -5.89 2.45 4.40
CA THR A 41 -5.86 1.41 3.36
C THR A 41 -7.24 1.22 2.75
N LEU A 42 -7.26 0.85 1.47
CA LEU A 42 -8.46 0.51 0.74
C LEU A 42 -8.29 -0.89 0.14
N SER A 43 -9.22 -1.78 0.44
CA SER A 43 -9.26 -3.11 -0.18
C SER A 43 -10.26 -3.14 -1.33
N SER A 44 -9.95 -3.93 -2.35
CA SER A 44 -10.91 -4.34 -3.35
C SER A 44 -11.81 -5.45 -2.78
N ARG A 45 -13.08 -5.46 -3.21
CA ARG A 45 -13.99 -6.59 -2.95
C ARG A 45 -13.40 -7.91 -3.45
N SER A 46 -12.68 -7.86 -4.57
CA SER A 46 -12.07 -9.00 -5.23
C SER A 46 -10.72 -9.43 -4.63
N ASP A 47 -10.21 -8.70 -3.63
CA ASP A 47 -8.94 -9.07 -2.98
C ASP A 47 -9.08 -10.33 -2.15
N THR A 48 -8.01 -11.12 -2.12
CA THR A 48 -7.87 -12.28 -1.24
C THR A 48 -7.84 -11.85 0.23
N VAL A 49 -8.16 -12.77 1.14
CA VAL A 49 -8.03 -12.53 2.59
C VAL A 49 -6.59 -12.15 2.96
N ARG A 50 -5.60 -12.77 2.30
CA ARG A 50 -4.18 -12.48 2.50
C ARG A 50 -3.81 -11.06 2.11
N ASN A 51 -4.23 -10.59 0.93
CA ASN A 51 -3.95 -9.21 0.49
C ASN A 51 -4.57 -8.19 1.44
N LYS A 52 -5.81 -8.43 1.90
CA LYS A 52 -6.45 -7.57 2.91
C LYS A 52 -5.67 -7.53 4.23
N LEU A 53 -5.18 -8.68 4.69
CA LEU A 53 -4.34 -8.76 5.90
C LEU A 53 -3.02 -8.01 5.72
N TYR A 54 -2.36 -8.15 4.57
CA TYR A 54 -1.12 -7.44 4.28
C TYR A 54 -1.31 -5.93 4.18
N SER A 55 -2.41 -5.48 3.59
CA SER A 55 -2.78 -4.07 3.61
C SER A 55 -2.96 -3.51 5.02
N LEU A 56 -3.59 -4.27 5.93
CA LEU A 56 -3.72 -3.88 7.34
C LEU A 56 -2.36 -3.86 8.07
N ALA A 57 -1.56 -4.91 7.90
CA ALA A 57 -0.22 -5.00 8.49
C ALA A 57 0.66 -3.83 8.03
N PHE A 58 0.61 -3.51 6.73
CA PHE A 58 1.34 -2.37 6.16
C PHE A 58 0.86 -1.03 6.75
N ALA A 59 -0.45 -0.86 6.95
CA ALA A 59 -0.98 0.33 7.61
C ALA A 59 -0.49 0.47 9.07
N CYS A 60 -0.43 -0.63 9.83
CA CYS A 60 0.12 -0.63 11.19
C CYS A 60 1.61 -0.26 11.22
N LEU A 61 2.42 -0.83 10.32
CA LEU A 61 3.84 -0.49 10.21
C LEU A 61 4.06 0.99 9.86
N ARG A 62 3.20 1.53 8.99
CA ARG A 62 3.23 2.95 8.65
C ARG A 62 2.84 3.82 9.86
N ALA A 63 1.84 3.41 10.64
CA ALA A 63 1.43 4.12 11.86
C ALA A 63 2.55 4.17 12.89
N ASP A 64 3.21 3.03 13.14
CA ASP A 64 4.35 2.95 14.07
C ASP A 64 5.48 3.90 13.66
N LYS A 65 5.80 3.93 12.36
CA LYS A 65 6.83 4.81 11.82
C LYS A 65 6.46 6.30 11.89
N GLU A 66 5.19 6.65 11.64
CA GLU A 66 4.71 8.03 11.80
C GLU A 66 4.77 8.49 13.27
N LEU A 67 4.46 7.61 14.23
CA LEU A 67 4.60 7.91 15.66
C LEU A 67 6.06 8.15 16.06
N GLN A 68 6.99 7.30 15.61
CA GLN A 68 8.42 7.48 15.87
C GLN A 68 8.94 8.82 15.33
N ASN A 69 8.57 9.19 14.10
CA ASN A 69 8.96 10.47 13.51
C ASN A 69 8.43 11.67 14.30
N ASN A 70 7.22 11.57 14.87
CA ASN A 70 6.65 12.66 15.65
C ASN A 70 7.35 12.83 17.01
N ILE A 71 7.79 11.73 17.63
CA ILE A 71 8.58 11.77 18.87
C ILE A 71 9.94 12.46 18.62
N GLU A 72 10.63 12.13 17.52
CA GLU A 72 11.91 12.78 17.16
C GLU A 72 11.78 14.30 16.93
N ILE A 73 10.61 14.80 16.52
CA ILE A 73 10.38 16.23 16.33
C ILE A 73 10.10 16.94 17.66
N GLU A 74 9.45 16.27 18.63
CA GLU A 74 9.20 16.85 19.96
C GLU A 74 10.46 16.94 20.83
N ASP A 75 11.46 16.10 20.55
CA ASP A 75 12.74 16.06 21.26
C ASP A 75 13.79 17.11 20.77
N ILE A 76 13.42 18.02 19.84
CA ILE A 76 14.26 19.11 19.30
C ILE A 76 13.73 20.47 19.75
#